data_AF-A0A1Z9KHU7-F1
#
_entry.id   AF-A0A1Z9KHU7-F1
#
_cell.length_a   1.000
_cell.length_b   1.000
_cell.length_c   1.000
_cell.angle_alpha   90.00
_cell.angle_beta   90.00
_cell.angle_gamma   90.00
#
_symmetry.space_group_name_H-M   'P 1'
#
loop_
_entity.id
_entity.type
_entity.pdbx_description
1 polymer ?
#
loop_
_entity_poly.entity_id
_entity_poly.type
_entity_poly.pdbx_seq_one_letter_code
_entity_poly.pdbx_strand_id
1 'polypeptide(L)'
;MFCKTQLPSMSLAFPDTCNVMTPAGPVPTPFPNIAMSSLAIPNILNHFITAMPVHNLGTVTPLSSGNEASAPLGGVVSARFIGPQRNLLGSFRTFFGGMPTTRMLDVSAQNGTVSNIPAGLNLTPSQLKVMVMS
;
A
#
# COMPACT_ATOMS: atom_id res chain seq x y z
N MET A 1 13.63 8.21 6.58
CA MET A 1 12.22 7.98 6.93
C MET A 1 12.06 6.78 7.84
N PHE A 2 10.99 6.71 8.65
CA PHE A 2 10.78 5.60 9.60
C PHE A 2 10.63 4.26 8.88
N CYS A 3 11.32 3.22 9.38
CA CYS A 3 11.23 1.87 8.85
C CYS A 3 9.80 1.33 9.02
N LYS A 4 9.24 0.71 7.96
CA LYS A 4 7.90 0.11 7.98
C LYS A 4 7.95 -1.30 8.58
N THR A 5 6.95 -1.62 9.39
CA THR A 5 6.81 -2.88 10.13
C THR A 5 5.34 -3.32 10.16
N GLN A 6 5.05 -4.49 10.73
CA GLN A 6 3.68 -4.96 10.95
C GLN A 6 2.86 -4.11 11.95
N LEU A 7 3.46 -3.14 12.64
CA LEU A 7 2.68 -2.20 13.44
C LEU A 7 1.74 -1.39 12.53
N PRO A 8 0.52 -1.05 12.99
CA PRO A 8 -0.47 -0.37 12.17
C PRO A 8 0.05 0.94 11.55
N SER A 9 0.04 1.00 10.22
CA SER A 9 0.38 2.16 9.42
C SER A 9 -0.52 2.21 8.19
N MET A 10 -0.80 3.42 7.73
CA MET A 10 -1.77 3.71 6.69
C MET A 10 -1.05 4.15 5.43
N SER A 11 -1.25 3.38 4.36
CA SER A 11 -0.92 3.78 3.00
C SER A 11 -2.15 4.34 2.31
N LEU A 12 -2.11 5.62 1.94
CA LEU A 12 -3.20 6.30 1.26
C LEU A 12 -2.81 6.56 -0.19
N ALA A 13 -3.72 6.26 -1.10
CA ALA A 13 -3.65 6.69 -2.49
C ALA A 13 -4.94 7.42 -2.85
N PHE A 14 -4.80 8.64 -3.35
CA PHE A 14 -5.92 9.47 -3.79
C PHE A 14 -5.44 10.38 -4.94
N PRO A 15 -6.24 10.61 -5.99
CA PRO A 15 -7.56 10.02 -6.26
C PRO A 15 -7.47 8.63 -6.93
N ASP A 16 -8.04 7.59 -6.30
CA ASP A 16 -8.23 6.27 -6.91
C ASP A 16 -9.50 6.28 -7.77
N THR A 17 -9.35 6.59 -9.05
CA THR A 17 -10.49 6.74 -9.97
C THR A 17 -11.10 5.39 -10.33
N CYS A 18 -12.31 5.15 -9.85
CA CYS A 18 -13.03 3.90 -10.07
C CYS A 18 -14.37 4.16 -10.78
N ASN A 19 -14.84 3.17 -11.53
CA ASN A 19 -16.11 3.25 -12.23
C ASN A 19 -17.25 2.91 -11.27
N VAL A 20 -18.21 3.83 -11.12
CA VAL A 20 -19.44 3.59 -10.35
C VAL A 20 -20.59 3.35 -11.33
N MET A 21 -21.37 2.30 -11.10
CA MET A 21 -22.54 2.01 -11.92
C MET A 21 -23.64 3.03 -11.62
N THR A 22 -24.07 3.77 -12.64
CA THR A 22 -25.25 4.65 -12.58
C THR A 22 -26.27 4.25 -13.64
N PRO A 23 -27.54 4.69 -13.54
CA PRO A 23 -28.54 4.42 -14.59
C PRO A 23 -28.16 4.94 -15.99
N ALA A 24 -27.26 5.93 -16.08
CA ALA A 24 -26.75 6.48 -17.34
C ALA A 24 -25.45 5.81 -17.84
N GLY A 25 -24.94 4.81 -17.11
CA GLY A 25 -23.69 4.09 -17.41
C GLY A 25 -22.60 4.24 -16.34
N PRO A 26 -21.42 3.63 -16.55
CA PRO A 26 -20.27 3.77 -15.65
C PRO A 26 -19.75 5.21 -15.59
N VAL A 27 -19.67 5.79 -14.39
CA VAL A 27 -19.12 7.13 -14.17
C VAL A 27 -17.79 7.03 -13.41
N PRO A 28 -16.67 7.54 -13.97
CA PRO A 28 -15.41 7.62 -13.24
C PRO A 28 -15.53 8.56 -12.03
N THR A 29 -15.34 8.02 -10.84
CA THR A 29 -15.48 8.74 -9.56
C THR A 29 -14.19 8.61 -8.75
N PRO A 30 -13.65 9.70 -8.18
CA PRO A 30 -12.46 9.64 -7.35
C PRO A 30 -12.78 9.06 -5.96
N PHE A 31 -12.06 8.03 -5.54
CA PHE A 31 -12.15 7.45 -4.20
C PHE A 31 -10.81 7.54 -3.45
N PRO A 32 -10.83 7.53 -2.10
CA PRO A 32 -9.65 7.19 -1.34
C PRO A 32 -9.39 5.68 -1.43
N ASN A 33 -8.12 5.30 -1.47
CA ASN A 33 -7.71 3.92 -1.34
C ASN A 33 -6.70 3.77 -0.20
N ILE A 34 -7.00 2.89 0.73
CA ILE A 34 -6.38 2.80 2.04
C ILE A 34 -5.92 1.36 2.26
N ALA A 35 -4.64 1.17 2.51
CA ALA A 35 -4.07 -0.12 2.88
C ALA A 35 -3.42 -0.03 4.27
N MET A 36 -3.65 -1.05 5.09
CA MET A 36 -3.10 -1.15 6.45
C MET A 36 -1.92 -2.12 6.49
N SER A 37 -0.77 -1.68 6.98
CA SER A 37 0.42 -2.52 7.14
C SER A 37 0.20 -3.76 8.02
N SER A 38 -0.79 -3.73 8.93
CA SER A 38 -1.13 -4.87 9.80
C SER A 38 -1.65 -6.09 9.03
N LEU A 39 -2.14 -5.89 7.80
CA LEU A 39 -2.60 -6.96 6.91
C LEU A 39 -1.50 -7.45 5.96
N ALA A 40 -0.31 -6.82 5.97
CA ALA A 40 0.73 -7.12 5.01
C ALA A 40 1.32 -8.52 5.18
N ILE A 41 1.57 -9.17 4.04
CA ILE A 41 2.17 -10.50 3.90
C ILE A 41 3.02 -10.55 2.62
N PRO A 42 4.04 -11.42 2.53
CA PRO A 42 4.63 -12.21 3.60
C PRO A 42 5.37 -11.32 4.63
N ASN A 43 5.62 -11.86 5.82
CA ASN A 43 6.36 -11.18 6.87
C ASN A 43 7.82 -11.66 6.94
N ILE A 44 8.75 -10.74 7.25
CA ILE A 44 10.16 -11.07 7.46
C ILE A 44 10.37 -11.44 8.93
N LEU A 45 10.18 -12.72 9.26
CA LEU A 45 10.20 -13.21 10.65
C LEU A 45 11.60 -13.27 11.30
N ASN A 46 12.66 -12.94 10.56
CA ASN A 46 14.03 -12.92 11.09
C ASN A 46 14.49 -11.51 11.53
N HIS A 47 13.75 -10.46 11.16
CA HIS A 47 14.10 -9.07 11.47
C HIS A 47 12.94 -8.39 12.17
N PHE A 48 13.15 -7.97 13.41
CA PHE A 48 12.15 -7.29 14.21
C PHE A 48 12.58 -5.87 14.56
N ILE A 49 11.66 -4.92 14.38
CA ILE A 49 11.77 -3.56 14.90
C ILE A 49 10.54 -3.33 15.76
N THR A 50 10.73 -2.83 16.98
CA THR A 50 9.63 -2.61 17.93
C THR A 50 8.75 -3.85 18.14
N ALA A 51 9.38 -5.03 18.25
CA ALA A 51 8.72 -6.34 18.41
C ALA A 51 7.78 -6.76 17.26
N MET A 52 7.86 -6.10 16.09
CA MET A 52 7.10 -6.47 14.90
C MET A 52 8.02 -6.76 13.72
N PRO A 53 7.66 -7.69 12.82
CA PRO A 53 8.47 -8.02 11.66
C PRO A 53 8.57 -6.81 10.71
N VAL A 54 9.73 -6.67 10.09
CA VAL A 54 10.04 -5.56 9.18
C VAL A 54 9.46 -5.82 7.78
N HIS A 55 9.12 -4.74 7.06
CA HIS A 55 8.63 -4.79 5.69
C HIS A 55 9.70 -4.42 4.66
N ASN A 56 9.71 -5.12 3.53
CA ASN A 56 10.56 -4.86 2.37
C ASN A 56 9.72 -4.84 1.09
N LEU A 57 10.34 -4.63 -0.08
CA LEU A 57 9.62 -4.63 -1.37
C LEU A 57 8.91 -5.94 -1.72
N GLY A 58 9.23 -7.06 -1.06
CA GLY A 58 8.50 -8.32 -1.21
C GLY A 58 7.18 -8.36 -0.43
N THR A 59 6.96 -7.43 0.51
CA THR A 59 5.75 -7.38 1.34
C THR A 59 4.61 -6.67 0.61
N VAL A 60 3.43 -7.30 0.62
CA VAL A 60 2.22 -6.84 -0.06
C VAL A 60 1.09 -6.80 0.95
N THR A 61 0.33 -5.71 0.96
CA THR A 61 -0.93 -5.66 1.69
C THR A 61 -2.01 -6.22 0.76
N PRO A 62 -2.60 -7.39 1.04
CA PRO A 62 -3.45 -8.11 0.10
C PRO A 62 -4.78 -7.40 -0.15
N LEU A 63 -5.25 -6.62 0.83
CA LEU A 63 -6.52 -5.92 0.80
C LEU A 63 -6.30 -4.43 1.03
N SER A 64 -6.92 -3.61 0.19
CA SER A 64 -7.09 -2.18 0.37
C SER A 64 -8.58 -1.85 0.48
N SER A 65 -8.93 -0.66 0.97
CA SER A 65 -10.31 -0.27 1.24
C SER A 65 -10.55 1.20 0.91
N GLY A 66 -11.82 1.59 0.79
CA GLY A 66 -12.24 2.98 0.52
C GLY A 66 -12.80 3.21 -0.88
N ASN A 67 -12.73 2.21 -1.75
CA ASN A 67 -13.32 2.21 -3.09
C ASN A 67 -14.46 1.18 -3.27
N GLU A 68 -15.05 0.69 -2.16
CA GLU A 68 -16.10 -0.34 -2.16
C GLU A 68 -17.34 0.05 -2.96
N ALA A 69 -17.67 1.34 -2.99
CA ALA A 69 -18.81 1.86 -3.74
C ALA A 69 -18.65 1.71 -5.27
N SER A 70 -17.46 1.34 -5.74
CA SER A 70 -17.20 1.02 -7.16
C SER A 70 -17.44 -0.44 -7.51
N ALA A 71 -17.80 -1.30 -6.54
CA ALA A 71 -18.17 -2.68 -6.84
C ALA A 71 -19.42 -2.72 -7.74
N PRO A 72 -19.47 -3.59 -8.77
CA PRO A 72 -18.47 -4.60 -9.13
C PRO A 72 -17.42 -4.16 -10.19
N LEU A 73 -17.45 -2.90 -10.65
CA LEU A 73 -16.63 -2.44 -11.78
C LEU A 73 -15.17 -2.15 -11.39
N GLY A 74 -14.93 -1.53 -10.23
CA GLY A 74 -13.60 -1.23 -9.72
C GLY A 74 -12.87 -0.09 -10.45
N GLY A 75 -11.54 -0.07 -10.30
CA GLY A 75 -10.66 0.96 -10.88
C GLY A 75 -10.74 1.05 -12.40
N VAL A 76 -10.66 2.27 -12.95
CA VAL A 76 -10.73 2.54 -14.41
C VAL A 76 -9.64 1.78 -15.18
N VAL A 77 -8.45 1.64 -14.60
CA VAL A 77 -7.31 0.94 -15.21
C VAL A 77 -7.24 -0.51 -14.73
N SER A 78 -7.40 -0.73 -13.43
CA SER A 78 -7.18 -2.05 -12.82
C SER A 78 -8.37 -3.02 -12.93
N ALA A 79 -9.58 -2.52 -13.20
CA ALA A 79 -10.84 -3.23 -13.08
C ALA A 79 -11.00 -4.00 -11.75
N ARG A 80 -10.39 -3.47 -10.67
CA ARG A 80 -10.43 -4.06 -9.32
C ARG A 80 -10.91 -3.06 -8.30
N PHE A 81 -11.72 -3.55 -7.37
CA PHE A 81 -12.02 -2.94 -6.08
C PHE A 81 -11.41 -3.85 -5.00
N ILE A 82 -11.04 -3.32 -3.83
CA ILE A 82 -10.33 -4.09 -2.77
C ILE A 82 -9.08 -4.82 -3.30
N GLY A 83 -8.22 -4.14 -4.06
CA GLY A 83 -7.04 -4.78 -4.63
C GLY A 83 -5.82 -4.74 -3.69
N PRO A 84 -4.75 -5.48 -4.03
CA PRO A 84 -3.54 -5.45 -3.22
C PRO A 84 -2.79 -4.13 -3.38
N GLN A 85 -2.12 -3.72 -2.29
CA GLN A 85 -1.17 -2.62 -2.24
C GLN A 85 0.26 -3.17 -2.12
N ARG A 86 1.18 -2.64 -2.92
CA ARG A 86 2.62 -2.92 -2.80
C ARG A 86 3.42 -1.63 -2.80
N ASN A 87 4.59 -1.65 -2.18
CA ASN A 87 5.54 -0.55 -2.29
C ASN A 87 6.30 -0.67 -3.62
N LEU A 88 6.41 0.43 -4.37
CA LEU A 88 7.18 0.50 -5.62
C LEU A 88 8.62 0.90 -5.36
N LEU A 89 8.83 1.78 -4.38
CA LEU A 89 10.13 2.25 -3.95
C LEU A 89 10.42 1.77 -2.53
N GLY A 90 11.70 1.63 -2.26
CA GLY A 90 12.25 1.27 -0.96
C GLY A 90 13.61 1.93 -0.76
N SER A 91 14.33 1.49 0.25
CA SER A 91 15.68 1.94 0.52
C SER A 91 16.69 1.47 -0.52
N PHE A 92 17.57 2.36 -0.99
CA PHE A 92 18.64 1.98 -1.91
C PHE A 92 19.86 1.35 -1.23
N ARG A 93 20.01 1.49 0.09
CA ARG A 93 21.21 1.02 0.81
C ARG A 93 20.92 0.02 1.92
N THR A 94 19.69 -0.02 2.43
CA THR A 94 19.33 -0.92 3.53
C THR A 94 18.36 -2.00 3.06
N PHE A 95 18.74 -3.24 3.33
CA PHE A 95 18.03 -4.43 2.90
C PHE A 95 17.68 -5.27 4.11
N PHE A 96 16.43 -5.74 4.19
CA PHE A 96 16.00 -6.74 5.17
C PHE A 96 15.45 -7.94 4.41
N GLY A 97 15.82 -9.16 4.82
CA GLY A 97 15.39 -10.37 4.11
C GLY A 97 15.81 -10.40 2.63
N GLY A 98 16.94 -9.78 2.28
CA GLY A 98 17.48 -9.78 0.91
C GLY A 98 16.83 -8.80 -0.07
N MET A 99 15.84 -8.00 0.35
CA MET A 99 15.19 -6.98 -0.50
C MET A 99 15.23 -5.59 0.15
N PRO A 100 15.14 -4.51 -0.64
CA PRO A 100 15.08 -3.13 -0.14
C PRO A 100 14.00 -2.95 0.94
N THR A 101 14.38 -2.39 2.09
CA THR A 101 13.40 -2.10 3.15
C THR A 101 12.44 -1.01 2.72
N THR A 102 11.20 -1.08 3.20
CA THR A 102 10.19 -0.05 2.95
C THR A 102 10.06 0.87 4.15
N ARG A 103 9.66 2.11 3.89
CA ARG A 103 9.66 3.20 4.85
C ARG A 103 8.37 4.01 4.74
N MET A 104 8.14 4.84 5.74
CA MET A 104 7.18 5.94 5.64
C MET A 104 7.53 6.81 4.43
N LEU A 105 6.52 7.29 3.71
CA LEU A 105 6.62 8.09 2.47
C LEU A 105 7.22 7.38 1.25
N ASP A 106 7.51 6.08 1.33
CA ASP A 106 7.84 5.34 0.11
C ASP A 106 6.59 5.23 -0.78
N VAL A 107 6.82 5.36 -2.10
CA VAL A 107 5.76 5.30 -3.11
C VAL A 107 5.16 3.90 -3.16
N SER A 108 3.83 3.84 -3.24
CA SER A 108 3.04 2.61 -3.28
C SER A 108 2.07 2.61 -4.46
N ALA A 109 1.87 1.42 -5.00
CA ALA A 109 0.85 1.12 -5.99
C ALA A 109 -0.30 0.41 -5.30
N GLN A 110 -1.53 0.85 -5.57
CA GLN A 110 -2.75 0.24 -5.04
C GLN A 110 -3.66 -0.29 -6.17
N ASN A 111 -4.57 -1.20 -5.83
CA ASN A 111 -5.45 -1.93 -6.75
C ASN A 111 -4.74 -2.84 -7.77
N GLY A 112 -3.77 -3.65 -7.35
CA GLY A 112 -3.26 -4.74 -8.20
C GLY A 112 -1.94 -4.47 -8.91
N THR A 113 -1.55 -5.42 -9.76
CA THR A 113 -0.28 -5.41 -10.49
C THR A 113 -0.26 -4.36 -11.60
N VAL A 114 -1.40 -4.20 -12.30
CA VAL A 114 -1.73 -3.05 -13.13
C VAL A 114 -2.42 -2.04 -12.22
N SER A 115 -1.61 -1.27 -11.51
CA SER A 115 -2.09 -0.39 -10.45
C SER A 115 -3.01 0.70 -10.99
N ASN A 116 -4.16 0.88 -10.34
CA ASN A 116 -5.07 1.97 -10.68
C ASN A 116 -4.50 3.33 -10.28
N ILE A 117 -3.78 3.36 -9.15
CA ILE A 117 -3.07 4.54 -8.66
C ILE A 117 -1.65 4.16 -8.22
N PRO A 118 -0.63 4.43 -9.07
CA PRO A 118 0.77 4.16 -8.75
C PRO A 118 1.42 5.23 -7.87
N ALA A 119 0.67 6.24 -7.42
CA ALA A 119 1.16 7.41 -6.67
C ALA A 119 0.70 7.44 -5.20
N GLY A 120 0.41 6.28 -4.59
CA GLY A 120 0.09 6.19 -3.17
C GLY A 120 1.32 6.41 -2.28
N LEU A 121 1.10 6.80 -1.02
CA LEU A 121 2.17 6.99 -0.04
C LEU A 121 1.81 6.34 1.29
N ASN A 122 2.81 5.76 1.97
CA ASN A 122 2.66 5.36 3.37
C ASN A 122 2.75 6.60 4.27
N LEU A 123 1.59 7.18 4.60
CA LEU A 123 1.49 8.49 5.23
C LEU A 123 1.73 8.46 6.72
N THR A 124 1.36 7.36 7.41
CA THR A 124 1.60 7.24 8.84
C THR A 124 2.80 6.33 9.11
N PRO A 125 3.63 6.65 10.11
CA PRO A 125 4.71 5.77 10.52
C PRO A 125 4.13 4.56 11.26
N SER A 126 4.63 3.35 10.98
CA SER A 126 4.32 2.17 11.80
C SER A 126 4.99 2.24 13.17
N GLN A 127 6.12 2.96 13.27
CA GLN A 127 6.89 3.16 14.49
C GLN A 127 7.72 4.44 14.42
N LEU A 128 8.09 4.98 15.58
CA LEU A 128 8.77 6.28 15.72
C LEU A 128 10.22 6.20 16.24
N LYS A 129 10.79 4.99 16.37
CA LYS A 129 12.12 4.76 16.97
C LYS A 129 13.25 4.60 15.96
N VAL A 130 13.01 3.88 14.85
CA VAL A 130 14.04 3.49 13.89
C VAL A 130 13.81 4.22 12.57
N MET A 131 14.78 5.05 12.20
CA MET A 131 14.79 5.73 10.91
C MET A 131 15.81 5.09 9.97
N VAL A 132 15.39 4.86 8.72
CA VAL A 132 16.27 4.47 7.63
C VAL A 132 16.58 5.71 6.80
N MET A 133 17.86 6.07 6.74
CA MET A 133 18.34 7.34 6.17
C MET A 133 18.55 7.33 4.66
N SER A 134 18.45 6.16 4.03
CA SER A 134 18.71 5.94 2.59
C SER A 134 17.52 5.35 1.90
#